data_AF-A0A1E7FR50-F1
#
_entry.id   AF-A0A1E7FR50-F1
#
_cell.length_a   1.000
_cell.length_b   1.000
_cell.length_c   1.000
_cell.angle_alpha   90.00
_cell.angle_beta   90.00
_cell.angle_gamma   90.00
#
_symmetry.space_group_name_H-M   'P 1'
#
loop_
_entity.id
_entity.type
_entity.pdbx_description
1 polymer ?
#
loop_
_entity_poly.entity_id
_entity_poly.type
_entity_poly.pdbx_seq_one_letter_code
_entity_poly.pdbx_strand_id
1 'polypeptide(L)'
;MTRNADNAVGMMDDAYFVGKSTLLTFFNELLDLNLTKIEQTATGAVACQLTDYIFPGSIPLSRINWEARSDYEYVSNYKLLQAAFTKHSVKRYVDVGKLIRAKYQDNLEFCQWMKAFYDQSGSRREGYDGRAIRAKGKGGKKYDSVVIKGATKPRVSTRRPQQQRPAPLKASENNARPVNRSTNVEAEKLKKLNTEMESRISELETTVGDIEKERDFYFGKLRSIELFLQVKQDKQFEGDDMEDVTGNIFKVLYATVDNDYQVDDEGNIVPTSAEGSHNKGDISADLSDALGSEGDSNEQIDDSFSNEILAAEQDVSIGQ
;
A
#
# COMPACT_ATOMS: atom_id res chain seq x y z
N MET A 1 12.80 -13.81 35.51
CA MET A 1 11.68 -14.57 34.90
C MET A 1 11.62 -14.18 33.43
N THR A 2 12.31 -14.95 32.60
CA THR A 2 12.41 -14.77 31.15
C THR A 2 11.12 -15.32 30.53
N ARG A 3 10.18 -14.45 30.15
CA ARG A 3 8.95 -14.89 29.47
C ARG A 3 9.23 -14.93 27.97
N ASN A 4 9.08 -16.12 27.38
CA ASN A 4 9.21 -16.38 25.96
C ASN A 4 8.27 -15.47 25.16
N ALA A 5 8.83 -14.46 24.50
CA ALA A 5 8.17 -13.64 23.48
C ALA A 5 8.17 -14.38 22.12
N ASP A 6 7.88 -15.68 22.15
CA ASP A 6 8.18 -16.63 21.08
C ASP A 6 6.90 -17.30 20.53
N ASN A 7 5.77 -16.61 20.58
CA ASN A 7 4.71 -16.88 19.61
C ASN A 7 5.05 -16.07 18.36
N ALA A 8 5.63 -16.75 17.38
CA ALA A 8 5.80 -16.21 16.05
C ALA A 8 4.41 -15.81 15.54
N VAL A 9 4.11 -14.51 15.55
CA VAL A 9 3.00 -13.92 14.80
C VAL A 9 3.26 -14.28 13.34
N GLY A 10 2.66 -15.38 12.88
CA GLY A 10 2.63 -15.74 11.48
C GLY A 10 1.78 -14.73 10.72
N MET A 11 2.02 -14.57 9.42
CA MET A 11 1.31 -13.67 8.50
C MET A 11 -0.23 -13.90 8.40
N MET A 12 -0.82 -14.71 9.28
CA MET A 12 -2.24 -15.09 9.33
C MET A 12 -2.85 -14.96 10.74
N ASP A 13 -2.19 -14.28 11.68
CA ASP A 13 -2.75 -14.01 13.00
C ASP A 13 -3.90 -12.98 12.88
N ASP A 14 -5.01 -13.14 13.62
CA ASP A 14 -6.18 -12.24 13.62
C ASP A 14 -5.80 -10.77 13.86
N ALA A 15 -4.61 -10.57 14.45
CA ALA A 15 -3.84 -9.33 14.49
C ALA A 15 -3.83 -8.48 13.20
N TYR A 16 -3.75 -9.08 12.02
CA TYR A 16 -3.64 -8.37 10.73
C TYR A 16 -4.97 -7.83 10.20
N PHE A 17 -6.09 -8.13 10.85
CA PHE A 17 -7.41 -7.61 10.48
C PHE A 17 -7.82 -6.36 11.26
N VAL A 18 -6.95 -5.84 12.15
CA VAL A 18 -7.23 -4.61 12.89
C VAL A 18 -7.21 -3.41 11.95
N GLY A 19 -8.34 -2.71 11.87
CA GLY A 19 -8.51 -1.53 11.01
C GLY A 19 -7.72 -0.30 11.48
N LYS A 20 -7.42 0.60 10.53
CA LYS A 20 -6.62 1.82 10.74
C LYS A 20 -7.09 2.67 11.93
N SER A 21 -8.41 2.85 12.09
CA SER A 21 -8.97 3.72 13.12
C SER A 21 -8.69 3.18 14.50
N THR A 22 -8.83 1.86 14.69
CA THR A 22 -8.54 1.17 15.94
C THR A 22 -7.07 1.27 16.30
N LEU A 23 -6.17 1.12 15.32
CA LEU A 23 -4.72 1.26 15.54
C LEU A 23 -4.33 2.69 15.96
N LEU A 24 -4.85 3.70 15.26
CA LEU A 24 -4.58 5.09 15.59
C LEU A 24 -5.08 5.44 16.98
N THR A 25 -6.30 5.04 17.33
CA THR A 25 -6.85 5.22 18.69
C THR A 25 -5.97 4.53 19.73
N PHE A 26 -5.56 3.28 19.49
CA PHE A 26 -4.67 2.54 20.39
C PHE A 26 -3.35 3.28 20.65
N PHE A 27 -2.64 3.72 19.60
CA PHE A 27 -1.37 4.43 19.78
C PHE A 27 -1.57 5.80 20.46
N ASN A 28 -2.65 6.50 20.12
CA ASN A 28 -2.96 7.80 20.70
C ASN A 28 -3.29 7.70 22.19
N GLU A 29 -4.09 6.72 22.60
CA GLU A 29 -4.46 6.50 24.00
C GLU A 29 -3.30 5.92 24.82
N LEU A 30 -2.57 4.94 24.29
CA LEU A 30 -1.49 4.27 25.03
C LEU A 30 -0.28 5.17 25.26
N LEU A 31 0.08 5.98 24.26
CA LEU A 31 1.32 6.75 24.26
C LEU A 31 1.08 8.27 24.38
N ASP A 32 -0.16 8.73 24.55
CA ASP A 32 -0.55 10.15 24.51
C ASP A 32 -0.13 10.84 23.20
N LEU A 33 -0.40 10.21 22.06
CA LEU A 33 -0.10 10.75 20.72
C LEU A 33 -1.33 11.41 20.06
N ASN A 34 -1.13 12.10 18.93
CA ASN A 34 -2.21 12.67 18.12
C ASN A 34 -1.97 12.34 16.63
N LEU A 35 -1.84 11.04 16.35
CA LEU A 35 -1.71 10.52 15.00
C LEU A 35 -3.07 10.57 14.30
N THR A 36 -3.08 11.09 13.08
CA THR A 36 -4.26 11.13 12.19
C THR A 36 -4.11 10.20 10.98
N LYS A 37 -2.87 9.80 10.69
CA LYS A 37 -2.50 8.99 9.52
C LYS A 37 -1.50 7.91 9.96
N ILE A 38 -1.61 6.72 9.36
CA ILE A 38 -0.71 5.60 9.68
C ILE A 38 0.71 5.92 9.23
N GLU A 39 0.87 6.61 8.11
CA GLU A 39 2.14 7.04 7.53
C GLU A 39 2.98 7.89 8.49
N GLN A 40 2.37 8.53 9.51
CA GLN A 40 3.09 9.28 10.54
C GLN A 40 3.93 8.36 11.46
N THR A 41 3.63 7.07 11.53
CA THR A 41 4.44 6.09 12.27
C THR A 41 5.73 5.72 11.54
N ALA A 42 5.85 6.05 10.25
CA ALA A 42 7.02 5.76 9.41
C ALA A 42 8.33 6.31 9.98
N THR A 43 8.25 7.34 10.82
CA THR A 43 9.40 7.92 11.54
C THR A 43 10.13 6.93 12.44
N GLY A 44 9.49 5.81 12.82
CA GLY A 44 10.03 4.79 13.72
C GLY A 44 10.03 5.20 15.20
N ALA A 45 9.75 6.47 15.53
CA ALA A 45 9.76 6.97 16.90
C ALA A 45 8.65 6.35 17.76
N VAL A 46 7.45 6.18 17.19
CA VAL A 46 6.31 5.52 17.83
C VAL A 46 6.64 4.07 18.17
N ALA A 47 7.23 3.34 17.22
CA ALA A 47 7.64 1.95 17.43
C ALA A 47 8.73 1.80 18.49
N CYS A 48 9.70 2.74 18.51
CA CYS A 48 10.71 2.79 19.58
C CYS A 48 10.06 3.04 20.94
N GLN A 49 9.12 3.97 21.03
CA GLN A 49 8.44 4.26 22.29
C GLN A 49 7.59 3.09 22.77
N LEU A 50 6.87 2.40 21.88
CA LEU A 50 6.10 1.21 22.22
C LEU A 50 7.02 0.06 22.68
N THR A 51 8.16 -0.11 22.03
CA THR A 51 9.11 -1.16 22.43
C THR A 51 9.73 -0.88 23.80
N ASP A 52 10.04 0.38 24.13
CA ASP A 52 10.45 0.76 25.49
C ASP A 52 9.28 0.60 26.50
N TYR A 53 8.03 0.80 26.05
CA TYR A 53 6.83 0.50 26.84
C TYR A 53 6.76 -0.98 27.24
N ILE A 54 7.07 -1.90 26.33
CA ILE A 54 7.08 -3.33 26.61
C ILE A 54 8.32 -3.73 27.41
N PHE A 55 9.51 -3.26 26.99
CA PHE A 55 10.79 -3.55 27.61
C PHE A 55 11.46 -2.27 28.13
N PRO A 56 11.28 -1.92 29.42
CA PRO A 56 11.82 -0.69 29.97
C PRO A 56 13.35 -0.67 29.90
N GLY A 57 13.92 0.42 29.35
CA GLY A 57 15.37 0.58 29.25
C GLY A 57 16.03 -0.26 28.15
N SER A 58 15.22 -0.86 27.27
CA SER A 58 15.70 -1.53 26.06
C SER A 58 16.25 -0.53 25.02
N ILE A 59 15.66 0.66 24.96
CA ILE A 59 15.98 1.69 23.97
C ILE A 59 16.54 2.93 24.67
N PRO A 60 17.67 3.51 24.18
CA PRO A 60 18.15 4.79 24.67
C PRO A 60 17.25 5.92 24.15
N LEU A 61 16.20 6.22 24.91
CA LEU A 61 15.15 7.21 24.57
C LEU A 61 15.71 8.59 24.19
N SER A 62 16.87 8.98 24.73
CA SER A 62 17.54 10.25 24.41
C SER A 62 18.02 10.36 22.97
N ARG A 63 18.26 9.22 22.30
CA ARG A 63 18.72 9.16 20.92
C ARG A 63 17.58 9.13 19.91
N ILE A 64 16.34 8.93 20.36
CA ILE A 64 15.17 8.93 19.48
C ILE A 64 14.95 10.34 18.96
N ASN A 65 14.84 10.47 17.64
CA ASN A 65 14.52 11.73 16.98
C ASN A 65 13.02 11.82 16.67
N TRP A 66 12.30 12.62 17.46
CA TRP A 66 10.88 12.93 17.30
C TRP A 66 10.61 14.04 16.28
N GLU A 67 11.65 14.78 15.89
CA GLU A 67 11.58 15.85 14.89
C GLU A 67 11.98 15.40 13.49
N ALA A 68 12.22 14.10 13.29
CA ALA A 68 12.61 13.55 12.00
C ALA A 68 11.52 13.85 10.95
N ARG A 69 11.93 14.37 9.79
CA ARG A 69 11.02 14.71 8.66
C ARG A 69 11.43 14.07 7.34
N SER A 70 12.61 13.47 7.29
CA SER A 70 13.17 12.88 6.08
C SER A 70 13.53 11.42 6.30
N ASP A 71 13.43 10.63 5.24
CA ASP A 71 13.61 9.18 5.25
C ASP A 71 14.97 8.75 5.82
N TYR A 72 16.03 9.48 5.50
CA TYR A 72 17.38 9.21 6.03
C TYR A 72 17.46 9.40 7.55
N GLU A 73 16.65 10.29 8.13
CA GLU A 73 16.58 10.49 9.58
C GLU A 73 15.79 9.36 10.25
N TYR A 74 14.78 8.80 9.57
CA TYR A 74 13.99 7.67 10.09
C TYR A 74 14.84 6.42 10.30
N VAL A 75 15.82 6.18 9.43
CA VAL A 75 16.78 5.06 9.55
C VAL A 75 17.47 5.06 10.92
N SER A 76 17.78 6.24 11.48
CA SER A 76 18.44 6.33 12.78
C SER A 76 17.56 5.79 13.92
N ASN A 77 16.24 6.05 13.86
CA ASN A 77 15.27 5.52 14.82
C ASN A 77 15.11 4.00 14.65
N TYR A 78 15.00 3.51 13.41
CA TYR A 78 14.88 2.06 13.17
C TYR A 78 16.11 1.26 13.61
N LYS A 79 17.32 1.83 13.54
CA LYS A 79 18.52 1.18 14.10
C LYS A 79 18.41 0.98 15.62
N LEU A 80 17.81 1.93 16.34
CA LEU A 80 17.55 1.79 17.78
C LEU A 80 16.52 0.68 18.04
N LEU A 81 15.46 0.62 17.23
CA LEU A 81 14.45 -0.43 17.30
C LEU A 81 15.04 -1.83 17.05
N GLN A 82 15.82 -1.97 15.98
CA GLN A 82 16.49 -3.23 15.62
C GLN A 82 17.40 -3.72 16.75
N ALA A 83 18.21 -2.81 17.34
CA ALA A 83 19.07 -3.15 18.46
C ALA A 83 18.28 -3.67 19.68
N ALA A 84 17.11 -3.10 19.96
CA ALA A 84 16.23 -3.58 21.02
C ALA A 84 15.62 -4.96 20.69
N PHE A 85 15.20 -5.18 19.45
CA PHE A 85 14.66 -6.46 19.00
C PHE A 85 15.71 -7.57 19.06
N THR A 86 16.95 -7.30 18.65
CA THR A 86 18.07 -8.26 18.81
C THR A 86 18.31 -8.58 20.28
N LYS A 87 18.32 -7.57 21.16
CA LYS A 87 18.54 -7.74 22.61
C LYS A 87 17.46 -8.60 23.28
N HIS A 88 16.22 -8.48 22.83
CA HIS A 88 15.07 -9.23 23.37
C HIS A 88 14.70 -10.46 22.53
N SER A 89 15.56 -10.85 21.59
CA SER A 89 15.39 -12.01 20.70
C SER A 89 14.07 -12.03 19.93
N VAL A 90 13.56 -10.85 19.54
CA VAL A 90 12.38 -10.72 18.70
C VAL A 90 12.74 -11.11 17.26
N LYS A 91 12.21 -12.25 16.79
CA LYS A 91 12.55 -12.85 15.47
C LYS A 91 11.90 -12.17 14.26
N ARG A 92 11.10 -11.12 14.45
CA ARG A 92 10.44 -10.41 13.35
C ARG A 92 11.47 -9.67 12.49
N TYR A 93 11.49 -10.00 11.20
CA TYR A 93 12.21 -9.20 10.21
C TYR A 93 11.50 -7.86 10.01
N VAL A 94 12.21 -6.74 10.16
CA VAL A 94 11.66 -5.39 9.94
C VAL A 94 12.30 -4.80 8.68
N ASP A 95 11.52 -4.67 7.60
CA ASP A 95 11.99 -4.06 6.35
C ASP A 95 11.98 -2.53 6.47
N VAL A 96 13.09 -2.00 6.99
CA VAL A 96 13.26 -0.55 7.17
C VAL A 96 13.13 0.20 5.84
N GLY A 97 13.59 -0.38 4.73
CA GLY A 97 13.56 0.27 3.42
C GLY A 97 12.14 0.52 2.92
N LYS A 98 11.19 -0.37 3.23
CA LYS A 98 9.77 -0.17 2.92
C LYS A 98 9.11 0.83 3.88
N LEU A 99 9.40 0.71 5.18
CA LEU A 99 8.75 1.54 6.20
C LEU A 99 9.11 3.02 6.10
N ILE A 100 10.41 3.33 5.86
CA ILE A 100 10.87 4.73 5.80
C ILE A 100 10.30 5.52 4.62
N ARG A 101 9.84 4.84 3.56
CA ARG A 101 9.16 5.45 2.41
C ARG A 101 7.73 5.90 2.71
N ALA A 102 7.26 5.68 3.94
CA ALA A 102 5.93 6.07 4.42
C ALA A 102 4.77 5.53 3.55
N LYS A 103 4.95 4.39 2.88
CA LYS A 103 3.88 3.73 2.12
C LYS A 103 2.82 3.21 3.10
N TYR A 104 1.55 3.50 2.82
CA TYR A 104 0.43 3.18 3.73
C TYR A 104 0.35 1.70 4.09
N GLN A 105 0.38 0.81 3.11
CA GLN A 105 0.23 -0.64 3.32
C GLN A 105 1.34 -1.23 4.19
N ASP A 106 2.60 -0.91 3.88
CA ASP A 106 3.75 -1.41 4.64
C ASP A 106 3.71 -0.92 6.12
N ASN A 107 3.33 0.34 6.33
CA ASN A 107 3.22 0.91 7.67
C ASN A 107 2.00 0.37 8.43
N LEU A 108 0.90 0.08 7.73
CA LEU A 108 -0.30 -0.53 8.32
C LEU A 108 0.00 -1.94 8.81
N GLU A 109 0.59 -2.79 7.97
CA GLU A 109 0.99 -4.15 8.34
C GLU A 109 1.92 -4.14 9.56
N PHE A 110 2.89 -3.22 9.58
CA PHE A 110 3.80 -3.09 10.71
C PHE A 110 3.10 -2.62 11.99
N CYS A 111 2.14 -1.68 11.89
CA CYS A 111 1.34 -1.24 13.03
C CYS A 111 0.46 -2.36 13.60
N GLN A 112 -0.17 -3.15 12.74
CA GLN A 112 -0.97 -4.32 13.13
C GLN A 112 -0.12 -5.33 13.90
N TRP A 113 1.05 -5.65 13.37
CA TRP A 113 2.00 -6.52 14.05
C TRP A 113 2.45 -5.93 15.40
N MET A 114 2.77 -4.64 15.47
CA MET A 114 3.17 -3.99 16.74
C MET A 114 2.05 -4.04 17.80
N LYS A 115 0.78 -3.91 17.40
CA LYS A 115 -0.36 -4.05 18.31
C LYS A 115 -0.48 -5.48 18.84
N ALA A 116 -0.37 -6.47 17.97
CA ALA A 116 -0.39 -7.88 18.39
C ALA A 116 0.79 -8.23 19.29
N PHE A 117 1.97 -7.72 18.96
CA PHE A 117 3.17 -7.85 19.79
C PHE A 117 2.96 -7.27 21.19
N TYR A 118 2.30 -6.10 21.28
CA TYR A 118 1.89 -5.52 22.55
C TYR A 118 0.89 -6.41 23.30
N ASP A 119 -0.17 -6.87 22.65
CA ASP A 119 -1.21 -7.70 23.28
C ASP A 119 -0.63 -9.00 23.84
N GLN A 120 0.25 -9.66 23.08
CA GLN A 120 0.93 -10.88 23.49
C GLN A 120 1.92 -10.65 24.64
N SER A 121 2.52 -9.46 24.71
CA SER A 121 3.44 -9.13 25.81
C SER A 121 2.72 -9.04 27.16
N GLY A 122 1.40 -8.79 27.18
CA GLY A 122 0.61 -8.59 28.39
C GLY A 122 1.11 -7.45 29.28
N SER A 123 1.93 -6.55 28.73
CA SER A 123 2.60 -5.49 29.48
C SER A 123 1.62 -4.37 29.77
N ARG A 124 1.23 -4.21 31.03
CA ARG A 124 0.45 -3.05 31.49
C ARG A 124 1.25 -2.31 32.56
N ARG A 125 1.71 -1.10 32.23
CA ARG A 125 2.44 -0.25 33.17
C ARG A 125 1.50 0.79 33.75
N GLU A 126 1.42 0.82 35.07
CA GLU A 126 0.76 1.90 35.79
C GLU A 126 1.68 3.11 35.89
N GLY A 127 1.14 4.32 35.68
CA GLY A 127 1.91 5.57 35.78
C GLY A 127 2.88 5.84 34.64
N TYR A 128 2.71 5.21 33.47
CA TYR A 128 3.51 5.54 32.29
C TYR A 128 3.07 6.89 31.70
N ASP A 129 3.93 7.90 31.78
CA ASP A 129 3.72 9.19 31.13
C ASP A 129 4.46 9.23 29.78
N GLY A 130 3.69 9.05 28.70
CA GLY A 130 4.22 9.05 27.35
C GLY A 130 4.90 10.38 26.97
N ARG A 131 4.40 11.52 27.47
CA ARG A 131 4.95 12.85 27.17
C ARG A 131 6.28 13.07 27.87
N ALA A 132 6.39 12.72 29.14
CA ALA A 132 7.65 12.82 29.89
C ALA A 132 8.75 11.94 29.29
N ILE A 133 8.40 10.76 28.78
CA ILE A 133 9.32 9.87 28.07
C ILE A 133 9.79 10.49 26.76
N ARG A 134 8.86 11.01 25.93
CA ARG A 134 9.23 11.72 24.69
C ARG A 134 10.12 12.92 24.95
N ALA A 135 9.87 13.68 26.00
CA ALA A 135 10.64 14.87 26.36
C ALA A 135 12.14 14.59 26.62
N LYS A 136 12.52 13.33 26.87
CA LYS A 136 13.93 12.89 26.97
C LYS A 136 14.61 12.77 25.61
N GLY A 137 13.86 12.49 24.54
CA GLY A 137 14.35 12.35 23.17
C GLY A 137 14.56 13.68 22.45
N LYS A 138 15.31 13.64 21.34
CA LYS A 138 15.56 14.81 20.51
C LYS A 138 14.23 15.28 19.90
N GLY A 139 13.84 16.51 20.21
CA GLY A 139 12.63 17.14 19.66
C GLY A 139 11.30 16.74 20.29
N GLY A 140 11.28 15.83 21.28
CA GLY A 140 10.03 15.36 21.88
C GLY A 140 9.24 16.45 22.62
N LYS A 141 9.93 17.44 23.22
CA LYS A 141 9.28 18.62 23.82
C LYS A 141 8.53 19.46 22.78
N LYS A 142 9.07 19.59 21.56
CA LYS A 142 8.42 20.36 20.49
C LYS A 142 7.25 19.58 19.89
N TYR A 143 7.43 18.27 19.69
CA TYR A 143 6.36 17.37 19.25
C TYR A 143 5.12 17.52 20.14
N ASP A 144 5.31 17.56 21.46
CA ASP A 144 4.21 17.76 22.41
C ASP A 144 3.66 19.20 22.44
N SER A 145 4.49 20.21 22.18
CA SER A 145 4.05 21.62 22.15
C SER A 145 3.12 21.96 20.97
N VAL A 146 3.21 21.22 19.86
CA VAL A 146 2.29 21.38 18.70
C VAL A 146 0.88 20.87 19.06
N VAL A 147 0.78 19.90 19.96
CA VAL A 147 -0.49 19.33 20.45
C VAL A 147 -1.31 20.32 21.29
N ILE A 148 -0.65 21.23 22.02
CA ILE A 148 -1.35 22.15 22.94
C ILE A 148 -2.04 23.32 22.22
N LYS A 149 -1.72 23.61 20.95
CA LYS A 149 -2.39 24.69 20.21
C LYS A 149 -3.78 24.31 19.65
N GLY A 150 -4.17 23.03 19.71
CA GLY A 150 -5.51 22.56 19.32
C GLY A 150 -6.51 22.42 20.46
N ALA A 151 -6.07 22.51 21.72
CA ALA A 151 -6.96 22.44 22.88
C ALA A 151 -7.25 23.86 23.39
N THR A 152 -8.49 24.29 23.21
CA THR A 152 -9.07 25.50 23.82
C THR A 152 -8.74 25.57 25.30
N LYS A 153 -7.81 26.46 25.68
CA LYS A 153 -7.69 26.94 27.06
C LYS A 153 -8.00 28.43 27.11
N PRO A 154 -8.85 28.88 28.05
CA PRO A 154 -9.27 30.25 28.14
C PRO A 154 -8.08 31.13 28.51
N ARG A 155 -7.79 32.10 27.65
CA ARG A 155 -6.76 33.11 27.86
C ARG A 155 -7.16 34.00 29.04
N VAL A 156 -6.63 33.73 30.23
CA VAL A 156 -6.69 34.68 31.34
C VAL A 156 -5.74 35.84 30.99
N SER A 157 -6.35 36.92 30.53
CA SER A 157 -5.71 38.20 30.24
C SER A 157 -5.48 38.95 31.56
N THR A 158 -4.26 38.93 32.07
CA THR A 158 -3.83 39.87 33.12
C THR A 158 -3.59 41.23 32.47
N ARG A 159 -4.57 42.13 32.63
CA ARG A 159 -4.49 43.54 32.20
C ARG A 159 -3.49 44.30 33.06
N ARG A 160 -2.63 45.09 32.42
CA ARG A 160 -1.94 46.23 33.05
C ARG A 160 -2.03 47.44 32.11
N PRO A 161 -2.33 48.67 32.59
CA PRO A 161 -2.81 49.75 31.74
C PRO A 161 -1.78 50.84 31.42
N GLN A 162 -2.16 51.69 30.44
CA GLN A 162 -1.62 53.02 30.05
C GLN A 162 -0.35 53.02 29.19
N GLN A 163 -0.20 53.81 28.12
CA GLN A 163 -0.72 55.17 27.83
C GLN A 163 -0.62 55.50 26.32
N GLN A 164 -1.49 56.41 25.84
CA GLN A 164 -1.62 56.88 24.45
C GLN A 164 -0.65 58.02 24.11
N ARG A 165 -0.12 58.08 22.87
CA ARG A 165 -0.32 59.17 21.87
C ARG A 165 0.43 58.91 20.53
N PRO A 166 0.05 59.59 19.43
CA PRO A 166 0.19 59.07 18.05
C PRO A 166 1.19 59.84 17.15
N ALA A 167 1.58 59.24 16.02
CA ALA A 167 1.97 59.93 14.78
C ALA A 167 1.89 58.98 13.55
N PRO A 168 1.54 59.45 12.32
CA PRO A 168 1.30 58.59 11.15
C PRO A 168 2.44 58.64 10.09
N LEU A 169 2.30 57.76 9.06
CA LEU A 169 3.06 57.64 7.79
C LEU A 169 4.37 56.84 7.92
N LYS A 170 4.75 55.89 7.05
CA LYS A 170 4.51 55.68 5.62
C LYS A 170 4.51 54.19 5.26
N ALA A 171 3.88 53.89 4.11
CA ALA A 171 4.04 52.66 3.35
C ALA A 171 5.51 52.41 2.96
N SER A 172 5.91 51.14 2.97
CA SER A 172 7.03 50.65 2.18
C SER A 172 6.66 49.28 1.62
N GLU A 173 6.48 49.28 0.31
CA GLU A 173 6.48 48.10 -0.53
C GLU A 173 7.86 47.42 -0.51
N ASN A 174 7.85 46.14 -0.90
CA ASN A 174 8.95 45.35 -1.44
C ASN A 174 10.05 44.88 -0.50
N ASN A 175 10.00 43.58 -0.20
CA ASN A 175 11.19 42.74 -0.42
C ASN A 175 10.76 41.31 -0.84
N ALA A 176 10.52 41.15 -2.15
CA ALA A 176 10.46 39.84 -2.78
C ALA A 176 11.88 39.24 -2.77
N ARG A 177 12.06 38.19 -1.98
CA ARG A 177 13.31 37.41 -1.92
C ARG A 177 13.47 36.61 -3.22
N PRO A 178 14.65 36.54 -3.83
CA PRO A 178 14.83 35.82 -5.09
C PRO A 178 14.59 34.32 -4.87
N VAL A 179 13.67 33.76 -5.64
CA VAL A 179 13.33 32.34 -5.66
C VAL A 179 14.54 31.53 -6.13
N ASN A 180 14.84 30.51 -5.34
CA ASN A 180 15.96 29.58 -5.46
C ASN A 180 15.81 28.76 -6.77
N ARG A 181 16.74 28.89 -7.72
CA ARG A 181 16.73 28.05 -8.95
C ARG A 181 16.94 26.55 -8.66
N SER A 182 17.51 26.21 -7.50
CA SER A 182 17.75 24.82 -7.06
C SER A 182 16.48 24.04 -6.71
N THR A 183 15.41 24.69 -6.25
CA THR A 183 14.14 24.00 -5.94
C THR A 183 13.38 23.61 -7.21
N ASN A 184 13.66 24.25 -8.35
CA ASN A 184 12.97 23.96 -9.60
C ASN A 184 13.47 22.66 -10.25
N VAL A 185 14.78 22.37 -10.16
CA VAL A 185 15.37 21.13 -10.70
C VAL A 185 14.88 19.89 -9.94
N GLU A 186 14.74 20.00 -8.62
CA GLU A 186 14.24 18.91 -7.77
C GLU A 186 12.73 18.71 -7.92
N ALA A 187 11.96 19.79 -8.09
CA ALA A 187 10.54 19.72 -8.42
C ALA A 187 10.28 19.05 -9.78
N GLU A 188 11.08 19.38 -10.81
CA GLU A 188 10.96 18.74 -12.13
C GLU A 188 11.37 17.26 -12.10
N LYS A 189 12.39 16.89 -11.31
CA LYS A 189 12.76 15.47 -11.12
C LYS A 189 11.66 14.69 -10.40
N LEU A 190 11.02 15.29 -9.39
CA LEU A 190 9.92 14.67 -8.66
C LEU A 190 8.67 14.51 -9.53
N LYS A 191 8.36 15.49 -10.39
CA LYS A 191 7.28 15.38 -11.38
C LYS A 191 7.54 14.26 -12.37
N LYS A 192 8.76 14.17 -12.93
CA LYS A 192 9.14 13.09 -13.85
C LYS A 192 8.99 11.70 -13.21
N LEU A 193 9.43 11.56 -11.97
CA LEU A 193 9.29 10.31 -11.24
C LEU A 193 7.81 9.97 -10.98
N ASN A 194 6.98 10.96 -10.64
CA ASN A 194 5.54 10.74 -10.48
C ASN A 194 4.87 10.31 -11.78
N THR A 195 5.18 10.96 -12.91
CA THR A 195 4.61 10.57 -14.21
C THR A 195 5.07 9.17 -14.63
N GLU A 196 6.32 8.80 -14.34
CA GLU A 196 6.84 7.46 -14.60
C GLU A 196 6.17 6.41 -13.70
N MET A 197 5.96 6.73 -12.42
CA MET A 197 5.22 5.86 -11.50
C MET A 197 3.76 5.70 -11.91
N GLU A 198 3.08 6.77 -12.32
CA GLU A 198 1.71 6.73 -12.86
C GLU A 198 1.64 5.85 -14.11
N SER A 199 2.61 5.99 -15.03
CA SER A 199 2.72 5.13 -16.21
C SER A 199 2.90 3.66 -15.81
N ARG A 200 3.75 3.36 -14.82
CA ARG A 200 4.00 1.98 -14.39
C ARG A 200 2.82 1.36 -13.66
N ILE A 201 2.05 2.16 -12.92
CA ILE A 201 0.79 1.74 -12.32
C ILE A 201 -0.21 1.38 -13.43
N SER A 202 -0.39 2.25 -14.41
CA SER A 202 -1.30 1.99 -15.54
C SER A 202 -0.93 0.73 -16.30
N GLU A 203 0.35 0.49 -16.57
CA GLU A 203 0.83 -0.73 -17.24
C GLU A 203 0.58 -2.00 -16.41
N LEU A 204 0.81 -1.94 -15.10
CA LEU A 204 0.51 -3.05 -14.19
C LEU A 204 -0.99 -3.32 -14.12
N GLU A 205 -1.83 -2.29 -14.10
CA GLU A 205 -3.29 -2.44 -14.12
C GLU A 205 -3.77 -3.12 -15.41
N THR A 206 -3.23 -2.73 -16.57
CA THR A 206 -3.51 -3.43 -17.84
C THR A 206 -3.05 -4.89 -17.79
N THR A 207 -1.84 -5.15 -17.31
CA THR A 207 -1.28 -6.51 -17.20
C THR A 207 -2.14 -7.39 -16.28
N VAL A 208 -2.57 -6.86 -15.13
CA VAL A 208 -3.46 -7.58 -14.21
C VAL A 208 -4.79 -7.87 -14.89
N GLY A 209 -5.39 -6.89 -15.57
CA GLY A 209 -6.64 -7.09 -16.30
C GLY A 209 -6.54 -8.17 -17.36
N ASP A 210 -5.43 -8.27 -18.08
CA ASP A 210 -5.23 -9.32 -19.08
C ASP A 210 -5.00 -10.70 -18.44
N ILE A 211 -4.25 -10.77 -17.34
CA ILE A 211 -4.09 -12.00 -16.55
C ILE A 211 -5.44 -12.46 -15.98
N GLU A 212 -6.29 -11.55 -15.53
CA GLU A 212 -7.63 -11.90 -15.02
C GLU A 212 -8.53 -12.44 -16.12
N LYS A 213 -8.48 -11.88 -17.33
CA LYS A 213 -9.19 -12.45 -18.49
C LYS A 213 -8.68 -13.86 -18.82
N GLU A 214 -7.36 -14.07 -18.82
CA GLU A 214 -6.78 -15.40 -19.03
C GLU A 214 -7.20 -16.38 -17.93
N ARG A 215 -7.16 -15.95 -16.67
CA ARG A 215 -7.63 -16.75 -15.51
C ARG A 215 -9.08 -17.17 -15.71
N ASP A 216 -9.96 -16.23 -16.04
CA ASP A 216 -11.39 -16.48 -16.18
C ASP A 216 -11.68 -17.37 -17.41
N PHE A 217 -10.89 -17.21 -18.49
CA PHE A 217 -10.93 -18.09 -19.66
C PHE A 217 -10.55 -19.54 -19.31
N TYR A 218 -9.44 -19.76 -18.61
CA TYR A 218 -9.04 -21.12 -18.19
C TYR A 218 -9.99 -21.70 -17.15
N PHE A 219 -10.52 -20.88 -16.24
CA PHE A 219 -11.55 -21.30 -15.29
C PHE A 219 -12.82 -21.75 -16.00
N GLY A 220 -13.29 -21.00 -17.01
CA GLY A 220 -14.43 -21.37 -17.84
C GLY A 220 -14.26 -22.73 -18.49
N LYS A 221 -13.09 -23.01 -19.10
CA LYS A 221 -12.77 -24.32 -19.67
C LYS A 221 -12.86 -25.46 -18.67
N LEU A 222 -12.26 -25.28 -17.48
CA LEU A 222 -12.31 -26.29 -16.43
C LEU A 222 -13.73 -26.51 -15.93
N ARG A 223 -14.53 -25.44 -15.81
CA ARG A 223 -15.93 -25.53 -15.42
C ARG A 223 -16.79 -26.25 -16.47
N SER A 224 -16.56 -25.98 -17.76
CA SER A 224 -17.20 -26.71 -18.86
C SER A 224 -16.87 -28.21 -18.78
N ILE A 225 -15.60 -28.58 -18.58
CA ILE A 225 -15.19 -29.99 -18.43
C ILE A 225 -15.85 -30.64 -17.20
N GLU A 226 -15.87 -29.94 -16.07
CA GLU A 226 -16.50 -30.43 -14.84
C GLU A 226 -18.00 -30.70 -15.06
N LEU A 227 -18.72 -29.75 -15.67
CA LEU A 227 -20.15 -29.90 -15.96
C LEU A 227 -20.40 -31.05 -16.93
N PHE A 228 -19.60 -31.16 -18.00
CA PHE A 228 -19.68 -32.27 -18.96
C PHE A 228 -19.54 -33.63 -18.26
N LEU A 229 -18.52 -33.78 -17.41
CA LEU A 229 -18.27 -35.02 -16.70
C LEU A 229 -19.35 -35.35 -15.66
N GLN A 230 -19.90 -34.34 -14.97
CA GLN A 230 -21.03 -34.51 -14.05
C GLN A 230 -22.26 -35.05 -14.79
N VAL A 231 -22.62 -34.47 -15.93
CA VAL A 231 -23.78 -34.93 -16.72
C VAL A 231 -23.58 -36.35 -17.23
N LYS A 232 -22.38 -36.71 -17.70
CA LYS A 232 -22.06 -38.09 -18.14
C LYS A 232 -22.07 -39.09 -16.98
N GLN A 233 -21.64 -38.67 -15.79
CA GLN A 233 -21.70 -39.48 -14.58
C GLN A 233 -23.14 -39.75 -14.13
N ASP A 234 -24.01 -38.73 -14.17
CA ASP A 234 -25.42 -38.84 -13.77
C ASP A 234 -26.25 -39.70 -14.76
N LYS A 235 -25.91 -39.66 -16.06
CA LYS A 235 -26.51 -40.52 -17.10
C LYS A 235 -25.89 -41.92 -17.17
N GLN A 236 -25.07 -42.29 -16.18
CA GLN A 236 -24.52 -43.63 -16.01
C GLN A 236 -23.70 -44.14 -17.21
N PHE A 237 -22.95 -43.26 -17.90
CA PHE A 237 -22.07 -43.62 -19.04
C PHE A 237 -22.68 -44.61 -20.08
N GLU A 238 -24.01 -44.67 -20.20
CA GLU A 238 -24.64 -45.63 -21.11
C GLU A 238 -24.51 -45.13 -22.55
N GLY A 239 -23.57 -45.70 -23.30
CA GLY A 239 -23.48 -45.57 -24.76
C GLY A 239 -22.36 -44.68 -25.31
N ASP A 240 -21.57 -44.02 -24.46
CA ASP A 240 -20.41 -43.24 -24.91
C ASP A 240 -19.10 -44.01 -24.72
N ASP A 241 -18.37 -44.21 -25.81
CA ASP A 241 -17.01 -44.74 -25.75
C ASP A 241 -16.08 -43.71 -25.07
N MET A 242 -15.11 -44.21 -24.29
CA MET A 242 -14.11 -43.38 -23.61
C MET A 242 -13.36 -42.44 -24.56
N GLU A 243 -13.27 -42.81 -25.84
CA GLU A 243 -12.65 -42.01 -26.90
C GLU A 243 -13.46 -40.75 -27.25
N ASP A 244 -14.80 -40.80 -27.20
CA ASP A 244 -15.64 -39.62 -27.42
C ASP A 244 -15.57 -38.63 -26.24
N VAL A 245 -15.59 -39.17 -25.01
CA VAL A 245 -15.40 -38.39 -23.79
C VAL A 245 -14.05 -37.66 -23.82
N THR A 246 -12.98 -38.39 -24.18
CA THR A 246 -11.63 -37.83 -24.30
C THR A 246 -11.55 -36.79 -25.41
N GLY A 247 -12.15 -37.05 -26.57
CA GLY A 247 -12.20 -36.10 -27.69
C GLY A 247 -12.92 -34.81 -27.34
N ASN A 248 -14.01 -34.89 -26.58
CA ASN A 248 -14.79 -33.75 -26.13
C ASN A 248 -14.05 -32.91 -25.08
N ILE A 249 -13.31 -33.53 -24.16
CA ILE A 249 -12.41 -32.81 -23.24
C ILE A 249 -11.30 -32.08 -24.02
N PHE A 250 -10.69 -32.73 -25.01
CA PHE A 250 -9.66 -32.09 -25.83
C PHE A 250 -10.19 -30.88 -26.61
N LYS A 251 -11.42 -30.94 -27.13
CA LYS A 251 -12.05 -29.78 -27.80
C LYS A 251 -12.11 -28.56 -26.88
N VAL A 252 -12.54 -28.72 -25.63
CA VAL A 252 -12.61 -27.61 -24.66
C VAL A 252 -11.21 -27.11 -24.28
N LEU A 253 -10.25 -28.02 -24.05
CA LEU A 253 -8.89 -27.63 -23.67
C LEU A 253 -8.17 -26.86 -24.77
N TYR A 254 -8.30 -27.29 -26.02
CA TYR A 254 -7.63 -26.68 -27.17
C TYR A 254 -8.42 -25.54 -27.83
N ALA A 255 -9.63 -25.24 -27.34
CA ALA A 255 -10.41 -24.09 -27.80
C ALA A 255 -9.61 -22.79 -27.67
N THR A 256 -9.66 -21.93 -28.69
CA THR A 256 -9.10 -20.57 -28.62
C THR A 256 -10.19 -19.59 -28.19
N VAL A 257 -9.82 -18.36 -27.82
CA VAL A 257 -10.77 -17.31 -27.42
C VAL A 257 -11.87 -17.10 -28.46
N ASP A 258 -11.54 -17.27 -29.75
CA ASP A 258 -12.49 -17.10 -30.86
C ASP A 258 -13.43 -18.30 -31.09
N ASN A 259 -13.11 -19.47 -30.52
CA ASN A 259 -13.84 -20.72 -30.72
C ASN A 259 -14.10 -21.40 -29.37
N ASP A 260 -14.49 -20.62 -28.37
CA ASP A 260 -14.74 -21.16 -27.03
C ASP A 260 -16.02 -21.98 -26.98
N TYR A 261 -16.04 -23.01 -26.15
CA TYR A 261 -17.16 -23.95 -26.06
C TYR A 261 -17.73 -24.00 -24.64
N GLN A 262 -19.06 -23.99 -24.56
CA GLN A 262 -19.80 -24.19 -23.31
C GLN A 262 -20.57 -25.51 -23.34
N VAL A 263 -20.97 -25.97 -22.16
CA VAL A 263 -21.74 -27.20 -22.00
C VAL A 263 -23.17 -26.83 -21.64
N ASP A 264 -24.13 -27.31 -22.43
CA ASP A 264 -25.56 -27.08 -22.19
C ASP A 264 -26.12 -27.99 -21.08
N ASP A 265 -27.39 -27.75 -20.71
CA ASP A 265 -28.10 -28.52 -19.67
C ASP A 265 -28.25 -30.02 -20.02
N GLU A 266 -28.04 -30.39 -21.28
CA GLU A 266 -28.08 -31.76 -21.76
C GLU A 266 -26.70 -32.44 -21.79
N GLY A 267 -25.63 -31.70 -21.55
CA GLY A 267 -24.24 -32.19 -21.52
C GLY A 267 -23.57 -32.21 -22.89
N ASN A 268 -24.09 -31.47 -23.88
CA ASN A 268 -23.45 -31.31 -25.18
C ASN A 268 -22.50 -30.10 -25.18
N ILE A 269 -21.39 -30.23 -25.90
CA ILE A 269 -20.44 -29.14 -26.11
C ILE A 269 -20.94 -28.29 -27.29
N VAL A 270 -21.29 -27.04 -27.02
CA VAL A 270 -21.82 -26.09 -28.00
C VAL A 270 -20.90 -24.87 -28.12
N PRO A 271 -20.74 -24.28 -29.33
CA PRO A 271 -19.99 -23.03 -29.49
C PRO A 271 -20.64 -21.91 -28.70
N THR A 272 -19.83 -21.13 -27.99
CA THR A 272 -20.28 -19.95 -27.26
C THR A 272 -20.74 -18.91 -28.29
N SER A 273 -22.04 -18.83 -28.52
CA SER A 273 -22.59 -17.84 -29.44
C SER A 273 -22.45 -16.45 -28.81
N ALA A 274 -21.85 -15.52 -29.54
CA ALA A 274 -21.56 -14.17 -29.07
C ALA A 274 -22.82 -13.26 -28.98
N GLU A 275 -23.91 -13.73 -28.37
CA GLU A 275 -25.06 -12.90 -28.00
C GLU A 275 -25.75 -13.48 -26.76
N GLY A 276 -25.81 -12.72 -25.66
CA GLY A 276 -26.69 -13.06 -24.53
C GLY A 276 -26.15 -12.76 -23.13
N SER A 277 -26.01 -11.49 -22.80
CA SER A 277 -26.02 -11.03 -21.41
C SER A 277 -27.39 -11.34 -20.78
N HIS A 278 -27.43 -12.14 -19.71
CA HIS A 278 -28.50 -12.23 -18.72
C HIS A 278 -27.85 -12.48 -17.34
N ASN A 279 -28.14 -11.75 -16.26
CA ASN A 279 -28.86 -10.50 -16.10
C ASN A 279 -28.47 -9.88 -14.74
N LYS A 280 -28.61 -8.55 -14.68
CA LYS A 280 -28.37 -7.64 -13.56
C LYS A 280 -29.21 -7.91 -12.30
N GLY A 281 -28.68 -7.48 -11.16
CA GLY A 281 -29.38 -6.48 -10.34
C GLY A 281 -28.42 -5.32 -10.03
N ASP A 282 -28.46 -4.20 -10.77
CA ASP A 282 -29.30 -2.99 -10.58
C ASP A 282 -28.64 -2.00 -9.57
N ILE A 283 -28.42 -0.68 -9.78
CA ILE A 283 -29.00 0.38 -10.63
C ILE A 283 -27.99 1.54 -10.81
N SER A 284 -28.19 2.26 -11.92
CA SER A 284 -27.73 3.59 -12.40
C SER A 284 -27.17 4.61 -11.38
N ALA A 285 -26.33 5.59 -11.77
CA ALA A 285 -26.57 6.56 -12.84
C ALA A 285 -25.32 7.33 -13.30
N ASP A 286 -25.49 7.95 -14.47
CA ASP A 286 -24.70 8.99 -15.12
C ASP A 286 -23.45 8.61 -15.90
N LEU A 287 -23.79 8.05 -17.06
CA LEU A 287 -23.20 8.32 -18.36
C LEU A 287 -23.02 9.83 -18.66
N SER A 288 -22.01 10.10 -19.49
CA SER A 288 -21.98 11.16 -20.50
C SER A 288 -21.87 12.61 -20.04
N ASP A 289 -20.62 13.06 -19.83
CA ASP A 289 -20.21 14.36 -20.37
C ASP A 289 -18.72 14.33 -20.75
N ALA A 290 -18.39 14.92 -21.90
CA ALA A 290 -17.09 14.90 -22.58
C ALA A 290 -16.69 13.53 -23.16
N LEU A 291 -16.68 13.30 -24.47
CA LEU A 291 -16.01 14.12 -25.48
C LEU A 291 -16.75 13.99 -26.82
N GLY A 292 -17.06 15.14 -27.41
CA GLY A 292 -17.52 15.25 -28.77
C GLY A 292 -16.36 15.32 -29.78
N SER A 293 -16.77 15.05 -31.03
CA SER A 293 -16.26 15.61 -32.29
C SER A 293 -14.86 15.22 -32.78
N GLU A 294 -14.91 14.41 -33.84
CA GLU A 294 -14.20 14.58 -35.13
C GLU A 294 -12.66 14.53 -35.21
N GLY A 295 -12.19 13.71 -36.15
CA GLY A 295 -10.84 13.81 -36.69
C GLY A 295 -10.39 12.59 -37.48
N ASP A 296 -10.94 12.42 -38.69
CA ASP A 296 -10.43 11.53 -39.73
C ASP A 296 -9.07 12.02 -40.25
N SER A 297 -8.02 11.18 -40.27
CA SER A 297 -6.92 11.21 -41.25
C SER A 297 -5.86 10.12 -41.02
N ASN A 298 -5.95 9.10 -41.88
CA ASN A 298 -4.91 8.33 -42.56
C ASN A 298 -3.47 8.94 -42.58
N GLU A 299 -2.42 8.21 -42.16
CA GLU A 299 -1.14 8.06 -42.90
C GLU A 299 -0.08 7.17 -42.20
N GLN A 300 0.43 6.20 -42.99
CA GLN A 300 1.81 5.67 -43.07
C GLN A 300 2.49 5.01 -41.85
N ILE A 301 2.63 3.69 -41.97
CA ILE A 301 3.56 2.83 -41.23
C ILE A 301 4.98 3.08 -41.78
N ASP A 302 5.90 3.51 -40.91
CA ASP A 302 7.32 3.71 -41.20
C ASP A 302 8.08 2.39 -40.96
N ASP A 303 8.54 1.75 -42.05
CA ASP A 303 9.31 0.49 -42.11
C ASP A 303 10.77 0.63 -41.62
N SER A 304 11.01 1.47 -40.61
CA SER A 304 12.33 1.78 -40.06
C SER A 304 12.75 0.84 -38.91
N PHE A 305 11.79 0.18 -38.23
CA PHE A 305 12.07 -0.62 -37.02
C PHE A 305 12.43 -2.09 -37.27
N SER A 306 12.29 -2.60 -38.50
CA SER A 306 12.51 -4.03 -38.79
C SER A 306 13.97 -4.41 -39.04
N ASN A 307 14.88 -3.44 -39.20
CA ASN A 307 16.30 -3.71 -39.47
C ASN A 307 17.21 -3.67 -38.23
N GLU A 308 16.70 -3.30 -37.06
CA GLU A 308 17.52 -3.21 -35.84
C GLU A 308 17.49 -4.50 -34.99
N ILE A 309 16.54 -5.40 -35.25
CA ILE A 309 16.39 -6.67 -34.50
C ILE A 309 17.22 -7.81 -35.12
N LEU A 310 17.58 -7.73 -36.41
CA LEU A 310 18.37 -8.75 -37.11
C LEU A 310 19.89 -8.65 -36.87
N ALA A 311 20.39 -7.59 -36.24
CA ALA A 311 21.81 -7.40 -35.97
C ALA A 311 22.27 -7.97 -34.61
N ALA A 312 21.35 -8.33 -33.70
CA ALA A 312 21.69 -8.76 -32.35
C ALA A 312 21.90 -10.29 -32.20
N GLU A 313 21.58 -11.10 -33.22
CA GLU A 313 21.71 -12.56 -33.16
C GLU A 313 23.01 -13.11 -33.79
N GLN A 314 23.89 -12.26 -34.35
CA GLN A 314 25.17 -12.71 -34.93
C GLN A 314 26.39 -12.60 -33.99
N ASP A 315 26.29 -11.93 -32.84
CA ASP A 315 27.45 -11.69 -31.95
C ASP A 315 27.61 -12.69 -30.79
N VAL A 316 26.77 -13.73 -30.70
CA VAL A 316 26.88 -14.75 -29.63
C VAL A 316 27.64 -16.02 -30.08
N SER A 317 28.05 -16.13 -31.35
CA SER A 317 28.68 -17.35 -31.86
C SER A 317 30.20 -17.28 -32.11
N ILE A 318 30.90 -16.23 -31.68
CA ILE A 318 32.38 -16.17 -31.80
C ILE A 318 32.99 -15.82 -30.44
N GLY A 319 33.23 -16.86 -29.65
CA GLY A 319 33.91 -16.77 -28.36
C GLY A 319 34.19 -18.15 -27.76
N GLN A 320 34.84 -19.02 -28.55
CA GLN A 320 35.73 -20.05 -28.00
C GLN A 320 37.11 -19.44 -27.75
#